data_AF-A0A822J427-F1
#
_entry.id   AF-A0A822J427-F1
#
_cell.length_a   1.000
_cell.length_b   1.000
_cell.length_c   1.000
_cell.angle_alpha   90.00
_cell.angle_beta   90.00
_cell.angle_gamma   90.00
#
_symmetry.space_group_name_H-M   'P 1'
#
loop_
_entity.id
_entity.type
_entity.pdbx_description
1 polymer ?
#
loop_
_entity_poly.entity_id
_entity_poly.type
_entity_poly.pdbx_seq_one_letter_code
_entity_poly.pdbx_strand_id
1 'polypeptide(L)'
;MMGDQMEMFKQQFKPMLYISIISIPLFYWVYLLISQNPDATMIFPFWGERKLDATVFWVFQYWLFWYFLCSIPVSQMTRKALNIGGMPLDKKV
;
A
#
# COMPACT_ATOMS: atom_id res chain seq x y z
N MET A 1 -18.54 25.45 8.62
CA MET A 1 -18.72 24.10 9.21
C MET A 1 -18.81 22.99 8.16
N MET A 2 -19.82 22.95 7.27
CA MET A 2 -19.86 21.94 6.19
C MET A 2 -18.89 22.24 5.02
N GLY A 3 -18.73 23.53 4.67
CA GLY A 3 -17.80 23.96 3.63
C GLY A 3 -16.33 23.65 3.95
N ASP A 4 -15.92 23.80 5.21
CA ASP A 4 -14.55 23.56 5.65
C ASP A 4 -14.17 22.06 5.60
N GLN A 5 -15.13 21.18 5.90
CA GLN A 5 -14.94 19.74 5.73
C GLN A 5 -14.80 19.37 4.25
N MET A 6 -15.62 19.97 3.39
CA MET A 6 -15.54 19.75 1.95
C MET A 6 -14.19 20.20 1.37
N GLU A 7 -13.67 21.34 1.81
CA GLU A 7 -12.34 21.82 1.42
C GLU A 7 -11.21 20.91 1.94
N MET A 8 -11.31 20.41 3.17
CA MET A 8 -10.36 19.45 3.74
C MET A 8 -10.35 18.12 2.96
N PHE A 9 -11.52 17.62 2.55
CA PHE A 9 -11.61 16.44 1.69
C PHE A 9 -10.93 16.66 0.34
N LYS A 10 -11.18 17.79 -0.34
CA LYS A 10 -10.52 18.12 -1.62
C LYS A 10 -9.00 18.15 -1.50
N GLN A 11 -8.47 18.66 -0.38
CA GLN A 11 -7.03 18.69 -0.12
C GLN A 11 -6.42 17.29 0.07
N GLN A 12 -7.19 16.32 0.58
CA GLN A 12 -6.76 14.92 0.71
C GLN A 12 -6.91 14.13 -0.60
N PHE A 13 -7.88 14.49 -1.46
CA PHE A 13 -8.07 13.83 -2.75
C PHE A 13 -6.95 14.10 -3.74
N LYS A 14 -6.42 15.34 -3.78
CA LYS A 14 -5.30 15.70 -4.65
C LYS A 14 -4.10 14.74 -4.51
N PRO A 15 -3.50 14.55 -3.32
CA PRO A 15 -2.38 13.64 -3.15
C PRO A 15 -2.76 12.18 -3.42
N MET A 16 -3.98 11.75 -3.07
CA MET A 16 -4.44 10.38 -3.32
C MET A 16 -4.50 10.05 -4.82
N LEU A 17 -5.00 10.98 -5.64
CA LEU A 17 -5.10 10.79 -7.09
C LEU A 17 -3.72 10.73 -7.75
N TYR A 18 -2.81 11.65 -7.42
CA TYR A 18 -1.45 11.64 -8.01
C TYR A 18 -0.71 10.33 -7.75
N ILE A 19 -0.80 9.80 -6.53
CA ILE A 19 -0.17 8.52 -6.17
C ILE A 19 -0.82 7.38 -6.97
N SER A 20 -2.15 7.39 -7.12
CA SER A 20 -2.88 6.33 -7.85
C SER A 20 -2.52 6.24 -9.34
N ILE A 21 -2.28 7.38 -10.00
CA ILE A 21 -1.85 7.44 -11.42
C ILE A 21 -0.54 6.71 -11.62
N ILE A 22 0.36 6.72 -10.62
CA ILE A 22 1.65 6.03 -10.67
C ILE A 22 1.51 4.58 -10.18
N SER A 23 0.72 4.34 -9.14
CA SER A 23 0.59 2.99 -8.56
C SER A 23 -0.13 2.01 -9.49
N ILE A 24 -1.16 2.45 -10.23
CA ILE A 24 -1.93 1.55 -11.11
C ILE A 24 -1.03 0.93 -12.21
N PRO A 25 -0.25 1.71 -13.00
CA PRO A 25 0.70 1.15 -13.95
C PRO A 25 1.74 0.24 -13.31
N LEU A 26 2.24 0.58 -12.11
CA LEU A 26 3.20 -0.25 -11.39
C LEU A 26 2.60 -1.61 -11.00
N PHE A 27 1.38 -1.63 -10.47
CA PHE A 27 0.69 -2.90 -10.16
C PHE A 27 0.45 -3.74 -11.40
N TYR A 28 0.03 -3.12 -12.50
CA TYR A 28 -0.18 -3.83 -13.76
C TYR A 28 1.13 -4.43 -14.29
N TRP A 29 2.24 -3.69 -14.19
CA TRP A 29 3.54 -4.18 -14.60
C TRP A 29 4.01 -5.37 -13.75
N VAL A 30 3.84 -5.31 -12.43
CA VAL A 30 4.17 -6.44 -11.52
C VAL A 30 3.29 -7.65 -11.83
N TYR A 31 1.99 -7.44 -12.10
CA TYR A 31 1.09 -8.51 -12.50
C TYR A 31 1.57 -9.22 -13.78
N LEU A 32 1.96 -8.46 -14.82
CA LEU A 32 2.52 -9.03 -16.05
C LEU A 32 3.83 -9.78 -15.79
N LEU A 33 4.72 -9.21 -14.96
CA LEU A 33 6.00 -9.84 -14.62
C LEU A 33 5.79 -11.21 -13.96
N ILE A 34 4.83 -11.31 -13.03
CA ILE A 34 4.52 -12.57 -12.35
C ILE A 34 3.83 -13.54 -13.30
N SER A 35 2.93 -13.06 -14.15
CA SER A 35 2.28 -13.89 -15.18
C SER A 35 3.27 -14.45 -16.21
N GLN A 36 4.38 -13.75 -16.48
CA GLN A 36 5.45 -14.23 -17.36
C GLN A 36 6.41 -15.21 -16.64
N ASN A 37 6.41 -15.24 -15.31
CA ASN A 37 7.28 -16.08 -14.49
C ASN A 37 6.44 -16.97 -13.54
N PRO A 38 5.70 -17.96 -14.07
CA PRO A 38 4.78 -18.80 -13.28
C PRO A 38 5.49 -19.71 -12.27
N ASP A 39 6.80 -19.88 -12.40
CA ASP A 39 7.65 -20.64 -11.48
C ASP A 39 8.26 -19.78 -10.36
N ALA A 40 7.95 -18.49 -10.32
CA ALA A 40 8.38 -17.64 -9.22
C ALA A 40 7.74 -18.09 -7.90
N THR A 41 8.55 -18.69 -7.03
CA THR A 41 8.16 -19.07 -5.67
C THR A 41 8.75 -18.12 -4.63
N MET A 42 8.04 -17.94 -3.53
CA MET A 42 8.50 -17.18 -2.38
C MET A 42 8.20 -17.96 -1.11
N ILE A 43 9.15 -17.95 -0.17
CA ILE A 43 9.00 -18.58 1.14
C ILE A 43 8.32 -17.59 2.08
N PHE A 44 7.06 -17.89 2.43
CA PHE A 44 6.29 -17.11 3.40
C PHE A 44 6.57 -17.61 4.82
N PRO A 45 6.72 -16.70 5.81
CA PRO A 45 7.09 -17.09 7.18
C PRO A 45 6.05 -17.98 7.87
N PHE A 46 4.77 -17.89 7.50
CA PHE A 46 3.69 -18.68 8.11
C PHE A 46 3.22 -19.88 7.27
N TRP A 47 3.49 -19.88 5.96
CA TRP A 47 2.91 -20.84 5.00
C TRP A 47 3.94 -21.64 4.18
N GLY A 48 5.24 -21.36 4.35
CA GLY A 48 6.31 -22.00 3.60
C GLY A 48 6.40 -21.53 2.15
N GLU A 49 7.01 -22.33 1.29
CA GLU A 49 7.19 -22.03 -0.13
C GLU A 49 5.86 -22.06 -0.89
N ARG A 50 5.50 -20.95 -1.54
CA ARG A 50 4.30 -20.85 -2.38
C ARG A 50 4.63 -20.13 -3.68
N LYS A 51 3.93 -20.51 -4.75
CA LYS A 51 3.96 -19.80 -6.04
C LYS A 51 3.31 -18.43 -5.89
N LEU A 52 3.93 -17.39 -6.44
CA LEU A 52 3.44 -16.02 -6.38
C LEU A 52 2.15 -15.81 -7.19
N ASP A 53 2.02 -16.55 -8.30
CA ASP A 53 0.83 -16.59 -9.17
C ASP A 53 -0.39 -17.21 -8.47
N ALA A 54 -0.17 -18.15 -7.56
CA ALA A 54 -1.23 -18.97 -7.01
C ALA A 54 -2.27 -18.15 -6.24
N THR A 55 -3.51 -18.64 -6.20
CA THR A 55 -4.61 -18.01 -5.50
C THR A 55 -4.55 -18.34 -4.00
N VAL A 56 -4.58 -17.31 -3.15
CA VAL A 56 -4.69 -17.40 -1.68
C VAL A 56 -6.15 -17.58 -1.27
N PHE A 57 -7.01 -16.64 -1.69
CA PHE A 57 -8.41 -16.59 -1.27
C PHE A 57 -9.28 -16.05 -2.40
N TRP A 58 -10.24 -16.87 -2.85
CA TRP A 58 -11.19 -16.57 -3.92
C TRP A 58 -10.55 -16.23 -5.28
N VAL A 59 -10.03 -15.01 -5.47
CA VAL A 59 -9.31 -14.53 -6.69
C VAL A 59 -8.03 -13.74 -6.33
N PHE A 60 -7.69 -13.60 -5.05
CA PHE A 60 -6.47 -12.87 -4.64
C PHE A 60 -5.21 -13.74 -4.78
N GLN A 61 -4.20 -13.24 -5.50
CA GLN A 61 -2.90 -13.91 -5.67
C GLN A 61 -1.97 -13.70 -4.46
N TYR A 62 -1.03 -14.62 -4.21
CA TYR A 62 -0.09 -14.55 -3.08
C TYR A 62 0.75 -13.26 -3.08
N TRP A 63 1.22 -12.82 -4.25
CA TRP A 63 2.03 -11.61 -4.35
C TRP A 63 1.27 -10.35 -3.91
N LEU A 64 -0.02 -10.25 -4.25
CA LEU A 64 -0.85 -9.09 -3.95
C LEU A 64 -1.16 -9.05 -2.45
N PHE A 65 -1.48 -10.20 -1.87
CA PHE A 65 -1.66 -10.34 -0.43
C PHE A 65 -0.40 -9.92 0.34
N TRP A 66 0.76 -10.41 -0.10
CA TRP A 66 2.03 -10.05 0.52
C TRP A 66 2.36 -8.57 0.41
N TYR A 67 2.06 -7.97 -0.74
CA TYR A 67 2.20 -6.53 -0.94
C TYR A 67 1.35 -5.74 0.07
N PHE A 68 0.08 -6.09 0.27
CA PHE A 68 -0.78 -5.40 1.23
C PHE A 68 -0.28 -5.56 2.66
N LEU A 69 0.12 -6.77 3.05
CA LEU A 69 0.63 -7.06 4.38
C LEU A 69 1.88 -6.23 4.70
N CYS A 70 2.81 -6.11 3.75
CA CYS A 70 4.02 -5.30 3.91
C CYS A 70 3.74 -3.78 3.79
N SER A 71 2.77 -3.37 2.99
CA SER A 71 2.48 -1.95 2.73
C SER A 71 1.89 -1.22 3.94
N ILE A 72 1.06 -1.89 4.74
CA ILE A 72 0.47 -1.30 5.96
C ILE A 72 1.54 -0.82 6.95
N PRO A 73 2.46 -1.67 7.45
CA PRO A 73 3.49 -1.25 8.40
C PRO A 73 4.47 -0.25 7.75
N VAL A 74 4.84 -0.43 6.48
CA VAL A 74 5.71 0.52 5.76
C VAL A 74 5.08 1.92 5.69
N SER A 75 3.77 2.01 5.48
CA SER A 75 3.04 3.29 5.47
C SER A 75 3.08 3.97 6.85
N GLN A 76 2.91 3.19 7.93
CA GLN A 76 3.01 3.73 9.28
C GLN A 76 4.44 4.14 9.64
N MET A 77 5.44 3.34 9.25
CA MET A 77 6.86 3.66 9.43
C MET A 77 7.24 4.93 8.69
N THR A 78 6.81 5.11 7.45
CA THR A 78 7.09 6.32 6.65
C THR A 78 6.50 7.57 7.29
N ARG A 79 5.26 7.50 7.81
CA ARG A 79 4.64 8.62 8.55
C ARG A 79 5.42 8.98 9.81
N LYS A 80 5.86 7.97 10.56
CA LYS A 80 6.67 8.15 11.77
C LYS A 80 8.05 8.72 11.46
N ALA A 81 8.69 8.25 10.39
CA ALA A 81 10.02 8.72 9.95
C ALA A 81 9.99 10.17 9.45
N LEU A 82 8.95 10.56 8.71
CA LEU A 82 8.79 11.93 8.21
C LEU A 82 8.16 12.87 9.25
N ASN A 83 7.83 12.38 10.44
CA ASN A 83 7.13 13.10 11.50
C ASN A 83 5.82 13.79 11.03
N ILE A 84 5.20 13.24 9.97
CA ILE A 84 3.93 13.71 9.43
C ILE A 84 2.84 13.07 10.28
N GLY A 85 2.45 13.79 11.35
CA GLY A 85 1.58 13.27 12.40
C GLY A 85 2.17 13.39 13.81
N GLY A 86 3.33 14.01 13.97
CA GLY A 86 3.72 14.56 15.27
C GLY A 86 2.68 15.59 15.68
N MET A 87 1.94 15.29 16.75
CA MET A 87 1.16 16.25 17.53
C MET A 87 1.91 17.59 17.54
N PRO A 88 1.29 18.75 17.25
CA PRO A 88 1.94 20.00 17.56
C PRO A 88 2.23 19.93 19.06
N LEU A 89 3.51 19.89 19.42
CA LEU A 89 3.94 20.21 20.77
C LEU A 89 3.60 21.68 20.95
N ASP A 90 2.32 21.95 21.24
CA ASP A 90 1.89 23.24 21.73
C ASP A 90 2.51 23.42 23.11
N LYS A 91 3.56 24.22 23.07
CA LYS A 91 4.03 25.20 24.05
C LYS A 91 3.24 25.29 25.37
N LYS A 92 4.04 25.46 26.43
CA LYS A 92 3.74 26.06 27.74
C LYS A 92 2.97 25.23 28.76
N VAL A 93 3.73 24.64 29.69
CA VAL A 93 3.58 24.93 31.13
C VAL A 93 4.95 25.32 31.67
#